data_AF-H2XJR1-F1
#
_entry.id   AF-H2XJR1-F1
#
_cell.length_a   1.000
_cell.length_b   1.000
_cell.length_c   1.000
_cell.angle_alpha   90.00
_cell.angle_beta   90.00
_cell.angle_gamma   90.00
#
_symmetry.space_group_name_H-M   'P 1'
#
loop_
_entity.id
_entity.type
_entity.pdbx_description
1 polymer ?
#
loop_
_entity_poly.entity_id
_entity_poly.type
_entity_poly.pdbx_seq_one_letter_code
_entity_poly.pdbx_strand_id
1 'polypeptide(L)'
;LTSCIFSVACCYVLICLLVYEIRMRTQSVDQLRYFTILCTLCAVLKVLVNQIDLFWGTKSSIACTLFSITSICGYGGSLFFIYIILWLRQYIVQSHSALRHLPHRNIRVYGGRILLGVMLTLFGSLFVLNFVTIKVRHSPDGCIFADSGEVSQSARSLAGLIFTIVFQPAFAVLLLYPLLKKLPSHRRPKLTSTSIRPAHPGAKKCNSVEQVKSLIRRTLIAIALVTVSDIGAIVATFLLEKQPIIFVALAYDANAFVGIVSAIYSFTDWRQRFL
;
A
#
# COMPACT_ATOMS: atom_id res chain seq x y z
N LEU A 1 -12.85 9.51 -23.18
CA LEU A 1 -14.09 8.78 -22.82
C LEU A 1 -13.82 7.52 -22.00
N THR A 2 -13.05 6.54 -22.50
CA THR A 2 -12.69 5.30 -21.77
C THR A 2 -11.97 5.56 -20.45
N SER A 3 -11.02 6.49 -20.42
CA SER A 3 -10.32 6.88 -19.17
C SER A 3 -11.24 7.53 -18.13
N CYS A 4 -12.26 8.29 -18.56
CA CYS A 4 -13.26 8.88 -17.66
C CYS A 4 -14.13 7.78 -17.03
N ILE A 5 -14.61 6.84 -17.84
CA ILE A 5 -15.46 5.73 -17.38
C ILE A 5 -14.70 4.87 -16.35
N PHE A 6 -13.43 4.54 -16.65
CA PHE A 6 -12.59 3.78 -15.72
C PHE A 6 -12.39 4.51 -14.39
N SER A 7 -12.05 5.80 -14.46
CA SER A 7 -11.81 6.63 -13.27
C SER A 7 -13.06 6.78 -12.40
N VAL A 8 -14.24 6.99 -13.00
CA VAL A 8 -15.53 7.04 -12.30
C VAL A 8 -15.88 5.68 -11.67
N ALA A 9 -15.64 4.57 -12.38
CA ALA A 9 -15.84 3.23 -11.83
C ALA A 9 -14.92 2.95 -10.64
N CYS A 10 -13.64 3.32 -10.72
CA CYS A 10 -12.70 3.24 -9.60
C CYS A 10 -13.17 4.07 -8.40
N CYS A 11 -13.59 5.32 -8.62
CA CYS A 11 -14.17 6.17 -7.57
C CYS A 11 -15.39 5.52 -6.92
N TYR A 12 -16.31 4.98 -7.71
CA TYR A 12 -17.50 4.31 -7.20
C TYR A 12 -17.13 3.12 -6.32
N VAL A 13 -16.21 2.27 -6.77
CA VAL A 13 -15.73 1.12 -5.99
C VAL A 13 -15.04 1.57 -4.71
N LEU A 14 -14.19 2.60 -4.75
CA LEU A 14 -13.53 3.16 -3.57
C LEU A 14 -14.55 3.72 -2.56
N ILE A 15 -15.59 4.41 -3.03
CA ILE A 15 -16.67 4.91 -2.18
C ILE A 15 -17.46 3.74 -1.57
N CYS A 16 -17.77 2.70 -2.35
CA CYS A 16 -18.44 1.51 -1.84
C CYS A 16 -17.62 0.82 -0.74
N LEU A 17 -16.31 0.70 -0.95
CA LEU A 17 -15.37 0.15 0.03
C LEU A 17 -15.29 1.03 1.28
N LEU A 18 -15.26 2.35 1.12
CA LEU A 18 -15.29 3.31 2.22
C LEU A 18 -16.57 3.16 3.06
N VAL A 19 -17.73 3.10 2.41
CA VAL A 19 -19.03 2.94 3.07
C VAL A 19 -19.09 1.59 3.79
N TYR A 20 -18.57 0.53 3.18
CA TYR A 20 -18.47 -0.79 3.81
C TYR A 20 -17.61 -0.74 5.08
N GLU A 21 -16.41 -0.15 5.01
CA GLU A 21 -15.51 0.03 6.16
C GLU A 21 -16.13 0.91 7.27
N ILE A 22 -16.89 1.94 6.90
CA ILE A 22 -17.58 2.79 7.88
C ILE A 22 -18.72 2.03 8.57
N ARG A 23 -19.48 1.22 7.84
CA ARG A 23 -20.63 0.47 8.36
C ARG A 23 -20.24 -0.73 9.21
N MET A 24 -19.07 -1.32 8.97
CA MET A 24 -18.51 -2.44 9.76
C MET A 24 -17.98 -2.00 11.15
N ARG A 25 -18.78 -1.20 11.87
CA ARG A 25 -18.47 -0.40 13.07
C ARG A 25 -18.03 -1.21 14.30
N THR A 26 -18.19 -2.52 14.31
CA THR A 26 -18.16 -3.35 15.53
C THR A 26 -16.94 -4.25 15.73
N GLN A 27 -15.94 -4.28 14.84
CA GLN A 27 -14.99 -5.40 14.87
C GLN A 27 -13.48 -5.04 14.70
N SER A 28 -13.02 -3.80 14.46
CA SER A 28 -11.69 -3.48 13.84
C SER A 28 -10.80 -2.75 14.81
N VAL A 29 -9.50 -2.99 14.73
CA VAL A 29 -8.49 -2.14 15.39
C VAL A 29 -8.66 -0.70 14.87
N ASP A 30 -9.09 0.22 15.73
CA ASP A 30 -9.55 1.56 15.35
C ASP A 30 -8.54 2.34 14.49
N GLN A 31 -7.25 2.17 14.74
CA GLN A 31 -6.17 2.83 14.00
C GLN A 31 -6.12 2.43 12.53
N LEU A 32 -6.29 1.14 12.22
CA LEU A 32 -6.16 0.62 10.86
C LEU A 32 -7.32 1.09 9.97
N ARG A 33 -8.53 1.14 10.56
CA ARG A 33 -9.72 1.69 9.90
C ARG A 33 -9.55 3.17 9.59
N TYR A 34 -9.02 3.94 10.54
CA TYR A 34 -8.73 5.36 10.35
C TYR A 34 -7.78 5.59 9.16
N PHE A 35 -6.67 4.84 9.10
CA PHE A 35 -5.73 4.94 7.97
C PHE A 35 -6.34 4.51 6.64
N THR A 36 -7.22 3.50 6.63
CA THR A 36 -7.91 3.05 5.42
C THR A 36 -8.89 4.11 4.90
N ILE A 37 -9.63 4.77 5.81
CA ILE A 37 -10.50 5.89 5.47
C ILE A 37 -9.69 7.05 4.89
N LEU A 38 -8.61 7.46 5.56
CA LEU A 38 -7.75 8.55 5.09
C LEU A 38 -7.14 8.23 3.71
N CYS A 39 -6.65 7.01 3.52
CA CYS A 39 -6.13 6.55 2.24
C CYS A 39 -7.17 6.69 1.11
N THR A 40 -8.39 6.22 1.38
CA THR A 40 -9.48 6.24 0.40
C THR A 40 -9.93 7.67 0.09
N LEU A 41 -9.98 8.55 1.10
CA LEU A 41 -10.27 9.97 0.92
C LEU A 41 -9.21 10.67 0.05
N CYS A 42 -7.92 10.44 0.31
CA CYS A 42 -6.84 10.98 -0.51
C CYS A 42 -6.95 10.53 -1.97
N ALA A 43 -7.24 9.25 -2.20
CA ALA A 43 -7.40 8.71 -3.55
C ALA A 43 -8.63 9.29 -4.27
N VAL A 44 -9.78 9.38 -3.61
CA VAL A 44 -10.99 9.96 -4.20
C VAL A 44 -10.79 11.44 -4.52
N LEU A 45 -10.21 12.23 -3.60
CA LEU A 45 -9.92 13.65 -3.84
C LEU A 45 -9.00 13.84 -5.04
N LYS A 46 -7.95 13.01 -5.15
CA LYS A 46 -7.05 13.04 -6.32
C LYS A 46 -7.79 12.75 -7.62
N VAL A 47 -8.61 11.70 -7.64
CA VAL A 47 -9.37 11.33 -8.85
C VAL A 47 -10.35 12.43 -9.25
N LEU A 48 -11.02 13.07 -8.28
CA LEU A 48 -11.89 14.22 -8.55
C LEU A 48 -11.13 15.37 -9.21
N VAL A 49 -9.92 15.69 -8.73
CA VAL A 49 -9.05 16.72 -9.31
C VAL A 49 -8.66 16.35 -10.75
N ASN A 50 -8.34 15.08 -11.01
CA ASN A 50 -8.06 14.60 -12.36
C ASN A 50 -9.27 14.73 -13.30
N GLN A 51 -10.49 14.48 -12.81
CA GLN A 51 -11.70 14.66 -13.63
C GLN A 51 -11.96 16.13 -13.95
N ILE A 52 -11.77 17.03 -12.98
CA ILE A 52 -11.91 18.48 -13.18
C ILE A 52 -10.99 18.96 -14.31
N ASP A 53 -9.72 18.52 -14.31
CA ASP A 53 -8.78 18.85 -15.37
C ASP A 53 -9.18 18.25 -16.73
N LEU A 54 -9.64 16.99 -16.75
CA LEU A 54 -10.03 16.31 -17.98
C LEU A 54 -11.27 16.93 -18.66
N PHE A 55 -12.17 17.54 -17.89
CA PHE A 55 -13.39 18.18 -18.41
C PHE A 55 -13.19 19.67 -18.75
N TRP A 56 -12.47 20.44 -17.93
CA TRP A 56 -12.33 21.88 -18.13
C TRP A 56 -11.01 22.31 -18.75
N GLY A 57 -9.98 21.47 -18.65
CA GLY A 57 -8.62 21.76 -19.10
C GLY A 57 -7.97 22.89 -18.29
N THR A 58 -6.75 22.66 -17.81
CA THR A 58 -5.90 23.73 -17.28
C THR A 58 -5.47 24.70 -18.39
N LYS A 59 -5.83 25.98 -18.27
CA LYS A 59 -5.48 27.06 -19.24
C LYS A 59 -4.34 27.98 -18.80
N SER A 60 -3.74 27.72 -17.65
CA SER A 60 -2.72 28.58 -17.03
C SER A 60 -1.59 27.76 -16.44
N SER A 61 -0.36 28.26 -16.52
CA SER A 61 0.81 27.64 -15.88
C SER A 61 0.65 27.54 -14.36
N ILE A 62 -0.03 28.49 -13.72
CA ILE A 62 -0.34 28.43 -12.28
C ILE A 62 -1.30 27.27 -11.99
N ALA A 63 -2.32 27.09 -12.84
CA ALA A 63 -3.26 25.99 -12.71
C ALA A 63 -2.58 24.63 -12.92
N CYS A 64 -1.65 24.52 -13.88
CA CYS A 64 -0.82 23.32 -14.06
C CYS A 64 0.05 23.00 -12.84
N THR A 65 0.66 24.00 -12.21
CA THR A 65 1.46 23.80 -10.99
C THR A 65 0.59 23.32 -9.83
N LEU A 66 -0.59 23.94 -9.63
CA LEU A 66 -1.54 23.53 -8.60
C LEU A 66 -2.05 22.10 -8.84
N PHE A 67 -2.35 21.75 -10.09
CA PHE A 67 -2.74 20.40 -10.49
C PHE A 67 -1.64 19.39 -10.16
N SER A 68 -0.40 19.67 -10.55
CA SER A 68 0.76 18.80 -10.28
C SER A 68 0.97 18.60 -8.78
N ILE A 69 0.95 19.68 -7.98
CA ILE A 69 1.09 19.61 -6.52
C ILE A 69 -0.02 18.77 -5.91
N THR A 70 -1.27 18.99 -6.32
CA THR A 70 -2.42 18.25 -5.80
C THR A 70 -2.33 16.77 -6.16
N SER A 71 -1.86 16.44 -7.36
CA SER A 71 -1.66 15.07 -7.80
C SER A 71 -0.55 14.36 -7.01
N ILE A 72 0.58 15.04 -6.76
CA ILE A 72 1.69 14.55 -5.93
C ILE A 72 1.23 14.32 -4.49
N CYS A 73 0.54 15.28 -3.89
CA CYS A 73 0.02 15.19 -2.52
C CYS A 73 -1.04 14.10 -2.39
N GLY A 74 -1.98 13.99 -3.34
CA GLY A 74 -3.02 12.99 -3.33
C GLY A 74 -2.48 11.57 -3.49
N TYR A 75 -1.60 11.36 -4.47
CA TYR A 75 -0.98 10.06 -4.71
C TYR A 75 -0.02 9.68 -3.59
N GLY A 76 0.90 10.57 -3.23
CA GLY A 76 1.83 10.38 -2.13
C GLY A 76 1.11 10.08 -0.83
N GLY A 77 0.07 10.86 -0.48
CA GLY A 77 -0.76 10.61 0.69
C GLY A 77 -1.42 9.23 0.66
N SER A 78 -2.01 8.83 -0.46
CA SER A 78 -2.63 7.50 -0.59
C SER A 78 -1.63 6.36 -0.40
N LEU A 79 -0.46 6.43 -1.06
CA LEU A 79 0.62 5.46 -0.90
C LEU A 79 1.15 5.41 0.52
N PHE A 80 1.40 6.57 1.14
CA PHE A 80 1.86 6.65 2.51
C PHE A 80 0.95 5.85 3.45
N PHE A 81 -0.37 6.05 3.35
CA PHE A 81 -1.32 5.31 4.18
C PHE A 81 -1.36 3.82 3.84
N ILE A 82 -1.27 3.41 2.56
CA ILE A 82 -1.17 1.99 2.17
C ILE A 82 0.04 1.34 2.86
N TYR A 83 1.20 1.99 2.80
CA TYR A 83 2.44 1.47 3.38
C TYR A 83 2.38 1.43 4.92
N ILE A 84 1.78 2.44 5.57
CA ILE A 84 1.52 2.42 7.02
C ILE A 84 0.59 1.26 7.39
N ILE A 85 -0.45 0.98 6.60
CA ILE A 85 -1.37 -0.14 6.82
C ILE A 85 -0.63 -1.48 6.68
N LEU A 86 0.20 -1.65 5.65
CA LEU A 86 1.03 -2.84 5.47
C LEU A 86 2.03 -3.03 6.61
N TRP A 87 2.62 -1.93 7.10
CA TRP A 87 3.52 -1.94 8.24
C TRP A 87 2.81 -2.31 9.54
N LEU A 88 1.67 -1.69 9.83
CA LEU A 88 0.90 -1.95 11.03
C LEU A 88 0.46 -3.43 11.05
N ARG A 89 0.08 -3.96 9.89
CA ARG A 89 -0.22 -5.38 9.73
C ARG A 89 0.98 -6.26 10.05
N GLN A 90 2.15 -5.97 9.48
CA GLN A 90 3.36 -6.73 9.76
C GLN A 90 3.72 -6.67 11.24
N TYR A 91 3.57 -5.50 11.87
CA TYR A 91 3.81 -5.31 13.29
C TYR A 91 2.87 -6.17 14.15
N ILE A 92 1.57 -6.24 13.82
CA ILE A 92 0.59 -7.06 14.55
C ILE A 92 0.84 -8.56 14.34
N VAL A 93 1.13 -9.00 13.11
CA VAL A 93 1.51 -10.40 12.83
C VAL A 93 2.68 -10.78 13.72
N GLN A 94 3.72 -9.94 13.73
CA GLN A 94 4.90 -10.22 14.51
C GLN A 94 4.61 -10.19 16.01
N SER A 95 3.78 -9.28 16.51
CA SER A 95 3.47 -9.19 17.96
C SER A 95 2.62 -10.36 18.49
N HIS A 96 1.93 -11.10 17.62
CA HIS A 96 1.03 -12.20 18.00
C HIS A 96 1.69 -13.27 18.90
N SER A 97 0.92 -13.78 19.86
CA SER A 97 1.37 -14.73 20.89
C SER A 97 1.89 -16.04 20.30
N ALA A 98 1.21 -16.58 19.28
CA ALA A 98 1.63 -17.79 18.55
C ALA A 98 3.02 -17.69 17.90
N LEU A 99 3.47 -16.48 17.58
CA LEU A 99 4.78 -16.21 16.95
C LEU A 99 5.82 -15.71 17.97
N ARG A 100 5.44 -15.55 19.25
CA ARG A 100 6.29 -15.07 20.36
C ARG A 100 7.46 -15.99 20.67
N HIS A 101 7.39 -17.25 20.23
CA HIS A 101 8.43 -18.27 20.44
C HIS A 101 9.53 -18.24 19.35
N LEU A 102 9.37 -17.46 18.28
CA LEU A 102 10.19 -17.61 17.06
C LEU A 102 11.45 -16.73 17.06
N PRO A 103 11.41 -15.41 17.32
CA PRO A 103 12.61 -14.57 17.46
C PRO A 103 12.78 -13.94 18.87
N HIS A 104 14.00 -13.49 19.19
CA HIS A 104 14.26 -12.71 20.42
C HIS A 104 13.37 -11.46 20.44
N ARG A 105 12.75 -11.15 21.59
CA ARG A 105 11.78 -10.04 21.77
C ARG A 105 12.27 -8.71 21.18
N ASN A 106 13.57 -8.46 21.27
CA ASN A 106 14.23 -7.25 20.79
C ASN A 106 14.25 -7.18 19.26
N ILE A 107 14.66 -8.24 18.55
CA ILE A 107 14.75 -8.25 17.08
C ILE A 107 13.40 -7.93 16.42
N ARG A 108 12.31 -8.37 17.05
CA ARG A 108 10.95 -8.17 16.57
C ARG A 108 10.47 -6.72 16.71
N VAL A 109 10.72 -6.11 17.86
CA VAL A 109 10.31 -4.72 18.12
C VAL A 109 11.22 -3.74 17.39
N TYR A 110 12.54 -3.97 17.40
CA TYR A 110 13.50 -3.12 16.70
C TYR A 110 13.40 -3.28 15.18
N GLY A 111 13.22 -4.50 14.66
CA GLY A 111 13.04 -4.73 13.22
C GLY A 111 11.82 -4.02 12.65
N GLY A 112 10.67 -4.05 13.35
CA GLY A 112 9.48 -3.30 12.94
C GLY A 112 9.68 -1.78 12.98
N ARG A 113 10.32 -1.24 14.02
CA ARG A 113 10.55 0.21 14.16
C ARG A 113 11.61 0.75 13.20
N ILE A 114 12.70 0.01 12.97
CA ILE A 114 13.73 0.37 12.00
C ILE A 114 13.14 0.39 10.60
N LEU A 115 12.33 -0.62 10.24
CA LEU A 115 11.65 -0.66 8.95
C LEU A 115 10.71 0.53 8.76
N LEU A 116 9.98 0.94 9.80
CA LEU A 116 9.17 2.17 9.77
C LEU A 116 10.05 3.40 9.54
N GLY A 117 11.14 3.55 10.28
CA GLY A 117 12.06 4.68 10.12
C GLY A 117 12.64 4.76 8.71
N VAL A 118 13.10 3.63 8.17
CA VAL A 118 13.61 3.54 6.79
C VAL A 118 12.51 3.90 5.77
N MET A 119 11.29 3.38 5.95
CA MET A 119 10.14 3.70 5.12
C MET A 119 9.84 5.21 5.12
N LEU A 120 9.78 5.83 6.30
CA LEU A 120 9.47 7.25 6.46
C LEU A 120 10.54 8.14 5.83
N THR A 121 11.81 7.83 6.06
CA THR A 121 12.94 8.61 5.50
C THR A 121 12.97 8.52 3.98
N LEU A 122 12.78 7.33 3.42
CA LEU A 122 12.82 7.13 1.97
C LEU A 122 11.57 7.68 1.26
N PHE A 123 10.39 7.50 1.85
CA PHE A 123 9.17 8.11 1.34
C PHE A 123 9.28 9.64 1.40
N GLY A 124 9.77 10.18 2.51
CA GLY A 124 10.00 11.62 2.68
C GLY A 124 10.99 12.18 1.67
N SER A 125 12.11 11.49 1.42
CA SER A 125 13.10 11.94 0.43
C SER A 125 12.55 11.91 -1.00
N LEU A 126 11.79 10.87 -1.38
CA LEU A 126 11.12 10.81 -2.67
C LEU A 126 10.03 11.88 -2.82
N PHE A 127 9.27 12.13 -1.76
CA PHE A 127 8.25 13.18 -1.76
C PHE A 127 8.87 14.56 -1.98
N VAL A 128 9.93 14.88 -1.22
CA VAL A 128 10.67 16.14 -1.36
C VAL A 128 11.31 16.24 -2.74
N LEU A 129 11.93 15.18 -3.24
CA LEU A 129 12.53 15.15 -4.58
C LEU A 129 11.48 15.49 -5.64
N ASN A 130 10.31 14.85 -5.61
CA ASN A 130 9.24 15.12 -6.58
C ASN A 130 8.66 16.53 -6.40
N PHE A 131 8.43 16.97 -5.17
CA PHE A 131 7.85 18.29 -4.90
C PHE A 131 8.76 19.45 -5.34
N VAL A 132 10.07 19.33 -5.13
CA VAL A 132 11.05 20.39 -5.42
C VAL A 132 11.46 20.40 -6.90
N THR A 133 11.58 19.22 -7.53
CA THR A 133 12.17 19.12 -8.88
C THR A 133 11.15 19.12 -10.02
N ILE A 134 9.86 18.88 -9.75
CA ILE A 134 8.84 18.89 -10.79
C ILE A 134 8.50 20.33 -11.18
N LYS A 135 8.94 20.72 -12.38
CA LYS A 135 8.52 21.95 -13.05
C LYS A 135 7.57 21.57 -14.19
N VAL A 136 6.42 22.24 -14.24
CA VAL A 136 5.36 22.00 -15.23
C VAL A 136 5.01 23.29 -15.95
N ARG A 137 4.62 23.19 -17.22
CA ARG A 137 4.20 24.32 -18.05
C ARG A 137 2.92 23.98 -18.81
N HIS A 138 2.18 25.03 -19.15
CA HIS A 138 1.00 24.93 -20.00
C HIS A 138 1.41 24.72 -21.47
N SER A 139 0.74 23.79 -22.16
CA SER A 139 0.82 23.53 -23.60
C SER A 139 -0.61 23.48 -24.18
N PRO A 140 -0.81 23.68 -25.50
CA PRO A 140 -2.14 23.55 -26.12
C PRO A 140 -2.78 22.17 -25.89
N ASP A 141 -1.96 21.13 -25.73
CA ASP A 141 -2.39 19.76 -25.46
C ASP A 141 -2.55 19.44 -23.95
N GLY A 142 -2.40 20.44 -23.08
CA GLY A 142 -2.52 20.33 -21.63
C GLY A 142 -1.21 20.60 -20.86
N CYS A 143 -1.13 20.20 -19.59
CA CYS A 143 0.09 20.37 -18.81
C CYS A 143 1.16 19.36 -19.23
N ILE A 144 2.36 19.87 -19.50
CA ILE A 144 3.55 19.07 -19.83
C ILE A 144 4.68 19.38 -18.84
N PHE A 145 5.60 18.44 -18.68
CA PHE A 145 6.82 18.70 -17.93
C PHE A 145 7.66 19.77 -18.63
N ALA A 146 8.25 20.67 -17.86
CA ALA A 146 9.16 21.67 -18.41
C ALA A 146 10.54 21.03 -18.62
N ASP A 147 11.07 21.11 -19.84
CA ASP A 147 12.40 20.57 -20.20
C ASP A 147 13.56 21.25 -19.44
N SER A 148 13.29 22.38 -18.77
CA SER A 148 14.25 23.14 -17.94
C SER A 148 14.35 22.65 -16.48
N GLY A 149 13.90 21.43 -16.19
CA GLY A 149 14.10 20.79 -14.89
C GLY A 149 15.57 20.41 -14.67
N GLU A 150 16.13 20.74 -13.51
CA GLU A 150 17.50 20.36 -13.11
C GLU A 150 17.69 18.84 -13.00
N VAL A 151 16.59 18.08 -12.91
CA VAL A 151 16.57 16.62 -12.83
C VAL A 151 15.60 16.08 -13.87
N SER A 152 16.09 15.18 -14.75
CA SER A 152 15.27 14.54 -15.77
C SER A 152 14.17 13.67 -15.14
N GLN A 153 13.02 13.54 -15.82
CA GLN A 153 11.95 12.65 -15.38
C GLN A 153 12.40 11.19 -15.30
N SER A 154 13.27 10.78 -16.22
CA SER A 154 13.93 9.47 -16.20
C SER A 154 14.73 9.22 -14.92
N ALA A 155 15.48 10.20 -14.41
CA ALA A 155 16.25 10.06 -13.17
C ALA A 155 15.34 9.88 -11.94
N ARG A 156 14.20 10.58 -11.90
CA ARG A 156 13.19 10.43 -10.82
C ARG A 156 12.50 9.08 -10.86
N SER A 157 12.12 8.63 -12.05
CA SER A 157 11.50 7.32 -12.25
C SER A 157 12.46 6.20 -11.87
N LEU A 158 13.75 6.34 -12.20
CA LEU A 158 14.79 5.40 -11.81
C LEU A 158 15.01 5.38 -10.29
N ALA A 159 15.03 6.54 -9.63
CA ALA A 159 15.11 6.61 -8.17
C ALA A 159 13.91 5.92 -7.49
N GLY A 160 12.70 6.14 -8.01
CA GLY A 160 11.49 5.45 -7.56
C GLY A 160 11.53 3.94 -7.79
N LEU A 161 12.11 3.50 -8.91
CA LEU A 161 12.26 2.08 -9.24
C LEU A 161 13.24 1.38 -8.28
N ILE A 162 14.41 1.98 -8.06
CA ILE A 162 15.41 1.47 -7.12
C ILE A 162 14.79 1.37 -5.72
N PHE A 163 14.05 2.39 -5.30
CA PHE A 163 13.34 2.36 -4.02
C PHE A 163 12.37 1.18 -3.93
N THR A 164 11.53 0.99 -4.93
CA THR A 164 10.51 -0.07 -4.96
C THR A 164 11.17 -1.46 -4.92
N ILE A 165 12.22 -1.66 -5.73
CA ILE A 165 12.97 -2.92 -5.83
C ILE A 165 13.76 -3.23 -4.56
N VAL A 166 14.25 -2.24 -3.82
CA VAL A 166 15.01 -2.48 -2.57
C VAL A 166 14.06 -2.66 -1.38
N PHE A 167 13.08 -1.78 -1.25
CA PHE A 167 12.23 -1.72 -0.06
C PHE A 167 11.23 -2.89 0.01
N GLN A 168 10.57 -3.23 -1.10
CA GLN A 168 9.51 -4.24 -1.06
C GLN A 168 10.03 -5.67 -0.78
N PRO A 169 11.17 -6.11 -1.35
CA PRO A 169 11.79 -7.36 -0.95
C PRO A 169 12.29 -7.32 0.49
N ALA A 170 12.86 -6.20 0.97
CA ALA A 170 13.26 -6.08 2.37
C ALA A 170 12.04 -6.26 3.30
N PHE A 171 10.92 -5.66 2.95
CA PHE A 171 9.64 -5.79 3.66
C PHE A 171 9.14 -7.24 3.65
N ALA A 172 9.14 -7.90 2.48
CA ALA A 172 8.73 -9.29 2.33
C ALA A 172 9.66 -10.27 3.08
N VAL A 173 10.97 -10.05 3.04
CA VAL A 173 11.97 -10.84 3.76
C VAL A 173 11.81 -10.68 5.26
N LEU A 174 11.57 -9.47 5.78
CA LEU A 174 11.31 -9.25 7.20
C LEU A 174 10.01 -9.93 7.67
N LEU A 175 9.00 -10.01 6.81
CA LEU A 175 7.78 -10.76 7.08
C LEU A 175 8.02 -12.28 7.08
N LEU A 176 8.82 -12.79 6.13
CA LEU A 176 9.12 -14.22 5.95
C LEU A 176 10.18 -14.76 6.91
N TYR A 177 11.12 -13.92 7.36
CA TYR A 177 12.24 -14.28 8.24
C TYR A 177 11.83 -15.09 9.47
N PRO A 178 10.82 -14.67 10.28
CA PRO A 178 10.40 -15.43 11.44
C PRO A 178 9.80 -16.81 11.09
N LEU A 179 9.33 -17.00 9.85
CA LEU A 179 8.75 -18.26 9.38
C LEU A 179 9.83 -19.19 8.82
N LEU A 180 10.74 -18.65 8.01
CA LEU A 180 11.81 -19.42 7.37
C LEU A 180 12.81 -19.97 8.39
N LYS A 181 13.17 -19.16 9.40
CA LYS A 181 14.17 -19.55 10.40
C LYS A 181 13.70 -20.65 11.37
N LYS A 182 12.40 -20.88 11.49
CA LYS A 182 11.81 -21.85 12.43
C LYS A 182 10.52 -22.48 11.89
N LEU A 183 10.51 -22.85 10.61
CA LEU A 183 9.74 -24.01 10.15
C LEU A 183 10.63 -25.23 10.41
N PRO A 184 10.69 -25.80 11.63
CA PRO A 184 11.27 -27.11 11.77
C PRO A 184 10.43 -28.03 10.90
N SER A 185 11.06 -28.58 9.87
CA SER A 185 10.61 -29.79 9.20
C SER A 185 10.08 -30.75 10.26
N HIS A 186 8.78 -31.02 10.24
CA HIS A 186 8.14 -32.18 10.86
C HIS A 186 8.60 -32.59 12.28
N ARG A 187 8.85 -31.68 13.23
CA ARG A 187 8.74 -32.07 14.64
C ARG A 187 7.28 -32.12 15.02
N ARG A 188 6.65 -33.26 14.74
CA ARG A 188 5.43 -33.70 15.42
C ARG A 188 5.60 -33.35 16.90
N PRO A 189 4.71 -32.57 17.53
CA PRO A 189 4.74 -32.45 18.98
C PRO A 189 4.60 -33.88 19.51
N LYS A 190 5.64 -34.38 20.20
CA LYS A 190 5.48 -35.56 21.04
C LYS A 190 4.39 -35.17 22.05
N LEU A 191 3.19 -35.71 21.86
CA LEU A 191 2.16 -35.68 22.88
C LEU A 191 2.69 -36.48 24.06
N THR A 192 3.36 -35.82 25.00
CA THR A 192 3.28 -36.22 26.40
C THR A 192 1.91 -35.76 26.88
N SER A 193 0.92 -36.62 26.62
CA SER A 193 -0.45 -36.50 27.09
C SER A 193 -0.49 -36.80 28.60
N THR A 194 -0.26 -35.78 29.42
CA THR A 194 -0.90 -35.70 30.74
C THR A 194 -2.14 -34.82 30.60
N SER A 195 -3.27 -35.51 30.40
CA SER A 195 -4.62 -35.17 30.84
C SER A 195 -4.91 -33.70 31.21
N ILE A 196 -5.55 -32.96 30.30
CA ILE A 196 -6.64 -32.03 30.67
C ILE A 196 -7.76 -32.22 29.62
N ARG A 197 -8.86 -32.85 30.04
CA ARG A 197 -10.10 -33.00 29.28
C ARG A 197 -10.65 -31.62 28.87
N PRO A 198 -10.97 -31.36 27.59
CA PRO A 198 -11.82 -30.22 27.23
C PRO A 198 -13.28 -30.57 27.53
N ALA A 199 -13.95 -29.73 28.31
CA ALA A 199 -15.31 -29.92 28.82
C ALA A 199 -16.45 -29.64 27.82
N HIS A 200 -16.19 -29.62 26.49
CA HIS A 200 -17.24 -29.38 25.50
C HIS A 200 -17.10 -30.27 24.25
N PRO A 201 -18.12 -31.09 23.92
CA PRO A 201 -18.16 -31.85 22.67
C PRO A 201 -18.61 -30.90 21.55
N GLY A 202 -17.66 -30.26 20.87
CA GLY A 202 -17.98 -29.38 19.73
C GLY A 202 -16.93 -28.32 19.40
N ALA A 203 -15.96 -28.07 20.29
CA ALA A 203 -14.89 -27.13 20.01
C ALA A 203 -13.93 -27.70 18.96
N LYS A 204 -14.15 -27.35 17.68
CA LYS A 204 -13.16 -27.51 16.61
C LYS A 204 -11.84 -26.93 17.10
N LYS A 205 -10.87 -27.80 17.37
CA LYS A 205 -9.48 -27.44 17.68
C LYS A 205 -8.92 -26.79 16.41
N CYS A 206 -9.15 -25.50 16.22
CA CYS A 206 -8.59 -24.75 15.11
C CYS A 206 -7.07 -24.84 15.22
N ASN A 207 -6.43 -25.46 14.23
CA ASN A 207 -4.99 -25.47 14.08
C ASN A 207 -4.52 -24.02 13.85
N SER A 208 -4.23 -23.29 14.93
CA SER A 208 -3.79 -21.89 14.91
C SER A 208 -2.61 -21.65 13.96
N VAL A 209 -1.77 -22.66 13.75
CA VAL A 209 -0.63 -22.63 12.82
C VAL A 209 -1.07 -22.57 11.35
N GLU A 210 -2.08 -23.34 10.95
CA GLU A 210 -2.59 -23.33 9.57
C GLU A 210 -3.30 -22.03 9.25
N GLN A 211 -4.01 -21.46 10.23
CA GLN A 211 -4.61 -20.13 10.12
C GLN A 211 -3.52 -19.07 9.92
N VAL A 212 -2.49 -19.04 10.76
CA VAL A 212 -1.35 -18.11 10.63
C VAL A 212 -0.64 -18.26 9.27
N LYS A 213 -0.42 -19.49 8.79
CA LYS A 213 0.19 -19.74 7.48
C LYS A 213 -0.68 -19.23 6.32
N SER A 214 -1.99 -19.47 6.37
CA SER A 214 -2.95 -18.95 5.38
C SER A 214 -2.93 -17.42 5.35
N LEU A 215 -2.81 -16.78 6.50
CA LEU A 215 -2.82 -15.33 6.60
C LEU A 215 -1.56 -14.71 6.02
N ILE A 216 -0.40 -15.30 6.30
CA ILE A 216 0.87 -14.88 5.73
C ILE A 216 0.87 -15.05 4.21
N ARG A 217 0.35 -16.17 3.70
CA ARG A 217 0.23 -16.38 2.25
C ARG A 217 -0.55 -15.24 1.59
N ARG A 218 -1.67 -14.83 2.19
CA ARG A 218 -2.46 -13.70 1.69
C ARG A 218 -1.75 -12.36 1.85
N THR A 219 -0.96 -12.18 2.91
CA THR A 219 -0.08 -11.01 3.07
C THR A 219 0.93 -10.92 1.95
N LEU A 220 1.59 -12.02 1.62
CA LEU A 220 2.58 -12.08 0.55
C LEU A 220 1.94 -11.82 -0.82
N ILE A 221 0.75 -12.37 -1.07
CA ILE A 221 0.01 -12.10 -2.31
C ILE A 221 -0.32 -10.60 -2.40
N ALA A 222 -0.84 -10.00 -1.32
CA ALA A 222 -1.16 -8.56 -1.31
C ALA A 222 0.10 -7.70 -1.54
N ILE A 223 1.22 -8.02 -0.87
CA ILE A 223 2.50 -7.32 -1.10
C ILE A 223 2.95 -7.49 -2.54
N ALA A 224 2.91 -8.70 -3.10
CA ALA A 224 3.31 -8.96 -4.48
C ALA A 224 2.44 -8.21 -5.49
N LEU A 225 1.12 -8.12 -5.28
CA LEU A 225 0.22 -7.36 -6.13
C LEU A 225 0.55 -5.86 -6.10
N VAL A 226 0.77 -5.31 -4.90
CA VAL A 226 1.21 -3.91 -4.74
C VAL A 226 2.56 -3.68 -5.41
N THR A 227 3.50 -4.61 -5.26
CA THR A 227 4.81 -4.56 -5.91
C THR A 227 4.74 -4.51 -7.42
N VAL A 228 4.02 -5.45 -8.02
CA VAL A 228 3.87 -5.52 -9.47
C VAL A 228 3.17 -4.26 -9.99
N SER A 229 2.17 -3.77 -9.26
CA SER A 229 1.46 -2.55 -9.60
C SER A 229 2.35 -1.31 -9.52
N ASP A 230 3.17 -1.17 -8.47
CA ASP A 230 4.12 -0.06 -8.32
C ASP A 230 5.16 -0.06 -9.45
N ILE A 231 5.74 -1.23 -9.76
CA ILE A 231 6.68 -1.37 -10.89
C ILE A 231 5.97 -1.02 -12.20
N GLY A 232 4.75 -1.50 -12.40
CA GLY A 232 3.95 -1.20 -13.58
C GLY A 232 3.68 0.29 -13.75
N ALA A 233 3.35 1.00 -12.67
CA ALA A 233 3.17 2.44 -12.69
C ALA A 233 4.47 3.18 -13.05
N ILE A 234 5.61 2.77 -12.47
CA ILE A 234 6.91 3.41 -12.76
C ILE A 234 7.33 3.19 -14.22
N VAL A 235 7.13 1.97 -14.75
CA VAL A 235 7.39 1.67 -16.16
C VAL A 235 6.44 2.48 -17.05
N ALA A 236 5.16 2.58 -16.70
CA ALA A 236 4.20 3.42 -17.42
C ALA A 236 4.64 4.89 -17.43
N THR A 237 5.11 5.44 -16.31
CA THR A 237 5.59 6.83 -16.26
C THR A 237 6.85 7.08 -17.09
N PHE A 238 7.68 6.04 -17.28
CA PHE A 238 8.83 6.10 -18.15
C PHE A 238 8.41 6.11 -19.63
N LEU A 239 7.47 5.23 -20.01
CA LEU A 239 6.94 5.17 -21.38
C LEU A 239 6.13 6.41 -21.77
N LEU A 240 5.53 7.09 -20.79
CA LEU A 240 4.70 8.27 -20.97
C LEU A 240 5.46 9.59 -20.77
N GLU A 241 6.79 9.60 -20.77
CA GLU A 241 7.61 10.80 -20.53
C GLU A 241 7.28 11.97 -21.48
N LYS A 242 6.93 11.67 -22.73
CA LYS A 242 6.57 12.68 -23.75
C LYS A 242 5.07 12.99 -23.83
N GLN A 243 4.25 12.32 -23.02
CA GLN A 243 2.80 12.46 -23.06
C GLN A 243 2.32 13.51 -22.03
N PRO A 244 1.12 14.08 -22.20
CA PRO A 244 0.52 14.96 -21.21
C PRO A 244 0.45 14.32 -19.82
N ILE A 245 0.63 15.14 -18.78
CA ILE A 245 0.73 14.69 -17.37
C ILE A 245 -0.51 13.89 -16.93
N ILE A 246 -1.67 14.12 -17.55
CA ILE A 246 -2.90 13.40 -17.25
C ILE A 246 -2.77 11.88 -17.44
N PHE A 247 -1.99 11.40 -18.43
CA PHE A 247 -1.79 9.97 -18.63
C PHE A 247 -0.93 9.34 -17.53
N VAL A 248 0.07 10.09 -17.06
CA VAL A 248 0.89 9.72 -15.90
C VAL A 248 0.03 9.69 -14.64
N ALA A 249 -0.86 10.68 -14.46
CA ALA A 249 -1.78 10.74 -13.33
C ALA A 249 -2.73 9.53 -13.28
N LEU A 250 -3.25 9.09 -14.44
CA LEU A 250 -4.10 7.89 -14.57
C LEU A 250 -3.36 6.60 -14.20
N ALA A 251 -2.09 6.46 -14.59
CA ALA A 251 -1.27 5.30 -14.20
C ALA A 251 -1.12 5.24 -12.67
N TYR A 252 -0.88 6.38 -12.03
CA TYR A 252 -0.83 6.49 -10.57
C TYR A 252 -2.19 6.25 -9.89
N ASP A 253 -3.31 6.64 -10.51
CA ASP A 253 -4.65 6.35 -9.98
C ASP A 253 -4.95 4.85 -10.00
N ALA A 254 -4.64 4.18 -11.11
CA ALA A 254 -4.78 2.73 -11.23
C ALA A 254 -3.92 2.01 -10.18
N ASN A 255 -2.69 2.47 -9.96
CA ASN A 255 -1.82 1.92 -8.94
C ASN A 255 -2.36 2.12 -7.52
N ALA A 256 -2.79 3.33 -7.18
CA ALA A 256 -3.39 3.62 -5.88
C ALA A 256 -4.66 2.77 -5.65
N PHE A 257 -5.48 2.57 -6.68
CA PHE A 257 -6.65 1.69 -6.63
C PHE A 257 -6.27 0.25 -6.29
N VAL A 258 -5.32 -0.34 -7.03
CA VAL A 258 -4.83 -1.70 -6.76
C VAL A 258 -4.24 -1.80 -5.35
N GLY A 259 -3.52 -0.77 -4.91
CA GLY A 259 -2.96 -0.66 -3.57
C GLY A 259 -4.02 -0.69 -2.46
N ILE A 260 -5.06 0.14 -2.58
CA ILE A 260 -6.17 0.22 -1.62
C ILE A 260 -6.95 -1.10 -1.57
N VAL A 261 -7.31 -1.64 -2.74
CA VAL A 261 -8.02 -2.91 -2.84
C VAL A 261 -7.19 -4.02 -2.20
N SER A 262 -5.91 -4.12 -2.53
CA SER A 262 -4.99 -5.11 -1.95
C SER A 262 -4.87 -4.95 -0.43
N ALA A 263 -4.79 -3.71 0.07
CA ALA A 263 -4.77 -3.42 1.49
C ALA A 263 -6.06 -3.92 2.17
N ILE A 264 -7.24 -3.50 1.69
CA ILE A 264 -8.55 -3.85 2.27
C ILE A 264 -8.79 -5.37 2.26
N TYR A 265 -8.61 -6.02 1.10
CA TYR A 265 -8.83 -7.47 0.98
C TYR A 265 -7.90 -8.29 1.88
N SER A 266 -6.74 -7.73 2.20
CA SER A 266 -5.81 -8.37 3.12
C SER A 266 -6.33 -8.49 4.56
N PHE A 267 -7.39 -7.75 4.92
CA PHE A 267 -8.00 -7.72 6.26
C PHE A 267 -9.31 -8.50 6.41
N THR A 268 -10.01 -8.80 5.31
CA THR A 268 -11.40 -9.32 5.35
C THR A 268 -11.62 -10.56 6.22
N ASP A 269 -10.61 -11.44 6.36
CA ASP A 269 -10.70 -12.68 7.15
C ASP A 269 -9.90 -12.67 8.46
N TRP A 270 -9.12 -11.62 8.73
CA TRP A 270 -8.26 -11.55 9.93
C TRP A 270 -9.08 -11.45 11.21
N ARG A 271 -10.16 -10.65 11.14
CA ARG A 271 -11.04 -10.30 12.24
C ARG A 271 -11.78 -11.50 12.84
N GLN A 272 -12.28 -12.39 11.98
CA GLN A 272 -13.02 -13.60 12.41
C GLN A 272 -12.12 -14.72 12.95
N ARG A 273 -10.79 -14.61 12.80
CA ARG A 273 -9.84 -15.68 13.13
C ARG A 273 -8.93 -15.37 14.33
N PHE A 274 -8.86 -14.10 14.74
CA PHE A 274 -8.01 -13.65 15.86
C PHE A 274 -8.75 -12.95 17.00
N LEU A 275 -10.01 -12.56 16.81
CA LEU A 275 -10.96 -12.31 17.91
C LEU A 275 -11.66 -13.63 18.23
#